data_AF-A0A520W6J9-F1
#
_entry.id   AF-A0A520W6J9-F1
#
_cell.length_a   1.000
_cell.length_b   1.000
_cell.length_c   1.000
_cell.angle_alpha   90.00
_cell.angle_beta   90.00
_cell.angle_gamma   90.00
#
_symmetry.space_group_name_H-M   'P 1'
#
loop_
_entity.id
_entity.type
_entity.pdbx_description
1 polymer ?
#
loop_
_entity_poly.entity_id
_entity_poly.type
_entity_poly.pdbx_seq_one_letter_code
_entity_poly.pdbx_strand_id
1 'polypeptide(L)'
;MFHDLGQFSEALHAYKKAIYLNPKYADAYFNMGVVLKDIGEYEQAVVSYNKSLSLRPKHADTYYNLGNALQDQGKLEEAINVFKKSISLTPDNAEAHQNLGFALLNSGRLKEGLNENEWRWKTKKLSLRKRHFLQPCWDGKKRLNRKKILIWCEQGIGDTINWASCLPYISSKVEHCIFECQDKLVPLFKRSFKNIEVKSQDRSQDSERKDFDFHLPMGSLYKYFIKEISSNKKLSSYLIPDTKRVNFWKKRLNSLGDGCYVGISWKSSNMSRKRIQNYAKLSEFYPLFKIPNVIFINLQNKDFSEDLSKIENEFGILIHNFDELDHFDNIDDVAALCAALDVVFSTKTTVPLISSSVGTLTKLANWR
;
A
#
# COMPACT_ATOMS: atom_id res chain seq x y z
N MET A 1 -20.83 24.31 3.79
CA MET A 1 -22.13 24.04 3.13
C MET A 1 -21.96 23.65 1.66
N PHE A 2 -21.55 24.53 0.73
CA PHE A 2 -21.38 24.13 -0.69
C PHE A 2 -20.27 23.10 -0.94
N HIS A 3 -19.13 23.22 -0.26
CA HIS A 3 -18.05 22.21 -0.33
C HIS A 3 -18.50 20.85 0.23
N ASP A 4 -19.20 20.85 1.37
CA ASP A 4 -19.74 19.62 1.98
C ASP A 4 -20.81 18.93 1.12
N LEU A 5 -21.45 19.67 0.19
CA LEU A 5 -22.44 19.18 -0.77
C LEU A 5 -21.84 18.80 -2.14
N GLY A 6 -20.52 18.91 -2.32
CA GLY A 6 -19.84 18.61 -3.59
C GLY A 6 -20.07 19.63 -4.71
N GLN A 7 -20.63 20.80 -4.39
CA GLN A 7 -20.91 21.90 -5.31
C GLN A 7 -19.66 22.80 -5.44
N PHE A 8 -18.61 22.24 -6.08
CA PHE A 8 -17.29 22.87 -6.12
C PHE A 8 -17.27 24.19 -6.91
N SER A 9 -18.03 24.29 -8.01
CA SER A 9 -18.10 25.51 -8.83
C SER A 9 -18.71 26.67 -8.06
N GLU A 10 -19.80 26.42 -7.34
CA GLU A 10 -20.51 27.38 -6.49
C GLU A 10 -19.66 27.78 -5.29
N ALA A 11 -18.95 26.83 -4.68
CA ALA A 11 -18.00 27.11 -3.61
C ALA A 11 -16.88 28.04 -4.08
N LEU A 12 -16.27 27.76 -5.25
CA LEU A 12 -15.23 28.63 -5.83
C LEU A 12 -15.77 30.04 -6.13
N HIS A 13 -16.98 30.14 -6.68
CA HIS A 13 -17.61 31.44 -6.94
C HIS A 13 -17.82 32.23 -5.64
N ALA A 14 -18.33 31.59 -4.60
CA ALA A 14 -18.55 32.20 -3.29
C ALA A 14 -17.23 32.69 -2.66
N TYR A 15 -16.17 31.87 -2.70
CA TYR A 15 -14.86 32.27 -2.17
C TYR A 15 -14.22 33.42 -2.98
N LYS A 16 -14.35 33.41 -4.32
CA LYS A 16 -13.90 34.53 -5.17
C LYS A 16 -14.64 35.83 -4.82
N LYS A 17 -15.96 35.77 -4.61
CA LYS A 17 -16.75 36.92 -4.17
C LYS A 17 -16.33 37.41 -2.78
N ALA A 18 -16.10 36.49 -1.84
CA ALA A 18 -15.62 36.84 -0.50
C ALA A 18 -14.24 37.52 -0.53
N ILE A 19 -13.32 37.04 -1.38
CA ILE A 19 -12.01 37.63 -1.61
C ILE A 19 -12.13 39.02 -2.26
N TYR A 20 -13.04 39.18 -3.22
CA TYR A 20 -13.30 40.48 -3.85
C TYR A 20 -13.78 41.52 -2.84
N LEU A 21 -14.72 41.13 -1.96
CA LEU A 21 -15.25 42.01 -0.91
C LEU A 21 -14.24 42.26 0.21
N ASN A 22 -13.37 41.29 0.52
CA ASN A 22 -12.32 41.42 1.52
C ASN A 22 -11.02 40.69 1.09
N PRO A 23 -10.08 41.39 0.45
CA PRO A 23 -8.81 40.81 0.00
C PRO A 23 -7.87 40.34 1.13
N LYS A 24 -8.16 40.66 2.40
CA LYS A 24 -7.40 40.22 3.56
C LYS A 24 -8.05 39.02 4.27
N TYR A 25 -9.08 38.41 3.67
CA TYR A 25 -9.78 37.28 4.28
C TYR A 25 -9.03 35.95 4.11
N ALA A 26 -8.15 35.64 5.06
CA ALA A 26 -7.26 34.46 5.01
C ALA A 26 -8.01 33.11 4.89
N ASP A 27 -9.18 32.97 5.54
CA ASP A 27 -9.96 31.72 5.49
C ASP A 27 -10.62 31.50 4.12
N ALA A 28 -10.99 32.56 3.39
CA ALA A 28 -11.50 32.41 2.03
C ALA A 28 -10.42 31.86 1.09
N TYR A 29 -9.18 32.34 1.21
CA TYR A 29 -8.05 31.78 0.46
C TYR A 29 -7.73 30.33 0.86
N PHE A 30 -7.74 30.02 2.15
CA PHE A 30 -7.53 28.65 2.63
C PHE A 30 -8.58 27.68 2.07
N ASN A 31 -9.86 28.00 2.24
CA ASN A 31 -10.95 27.14 1.78
C ASN A 31 -11.02 27.05 0.24
N MET A 32 -10.71 28.13 -0.47
CA MET A 32 -10.55 28.08 -1.93
C MET A 32 -9.44 27.12 -2.33
N GLY A 33 -8.30 27.14 -1.63
CA GLY A 33 -7.21 26.17 -1.83
C GLY A 33 -7.63 24.72 -1.60
N VAL A 34 -8.46 24.46 -0.57
CA VAL A 34 -9.01 23.12 -0.29
C VAL A 34 -9.86 22.62 -1.46
N VAL A 35 -10.79 23.45 -1.95
CA VAL A 35 -11.64 23.11 -3.10
C VAL A 35 -10.80 22.87 -4.36
N LEU A 36 -9.86 23.76 -4.67
CA LEU A 36 -8.97 23.65 -5.84
C LEU A 36 -8.17 22.34 -5.81
N LYS A 37 -7.61 21.98 -4.65
CA LYS A 37 -6.90 20.70 -4.48
C LYS A 37 -7.84 19.51 -4.67
N ASP A 38 -9.06 19.56 -4.14
CA ASP A 38 -10.03 18.46 -4.27
C ASP A 38 -10.49 18.22 -5.73
N ILE A 39 -10.47 19.27 -6.58
CA ILE A 39 -10.74 19.15 -8.02
C ILE A 39 -9.49 18.92 -8.89
N GLY A 40 -8.30 18.83 -8.29
CA GLY A 40 -7.03 18.55 -8.98
C GLY A 40 -6.27 19.77 -9.52
N GLU A 41 -6.72 20.99 -9.21
CA GLU A 41 -6.07 22.26 -9.60
C GLU A 41 -4.96 22.62 -8.59
N TYR A 42 -3.91 21.79 -8.53
CA TYR A 42 -2.90 21.86 -7.48
C TYR A 42 -2.08 23.17 -7.51
N GLU A 43 -1.76 23.72 -8.69
CA GLU A 43 -1.02 24.97 -8.84
C GLU A 43 -1.79 26.13 -8.23
N GLN A 44 -3.10 26.22 -8.55
CA GLN A 44 -3.97 27.27 -8.02
C GLN A 44 -4.20 27.09 -6.51
N ALA A 45 -4.27 25.84 -6.04
CA ALA A 45 -4.36 25.54 -4.61
C ALA A 45 -3.13 26.06 -3.86
N VAL A 46 -1.92 25.80 -4.36
CA VAL A 46 -0.66 26.31 -3.78
C VAL A 46 -0.64 27.83 -3.70
N VAL A 47 -1.05 28.54 -4.77
CA VAL A 47 -1.15 30.01 -4.76
C VAL A 47 -2.12 30.49 -3.68
N SER A 48 -3.28 29.85 -3.57
CA SER A 48 -4.31 30.20 -2.59
C SER A 48 -3.82 29.97 -1.15
N TYR A 49 -3.16 28.84 -0.88
CA TYR A 49 -2.58 28.57 0.44
C TYR A 49 -1.46 29.53 0.79
N ASN A 50 -0.56 29.86 -0.15
CA ASN A 50 0.49 30.84 0.09
C ASN A 50 -0.09 32.24 0.40
N LYS A 51 -1.16 32.64 -0.29
CA LYS A 51 -1.87 33.88 0.02
C LYS A 51 -2.49 33.85 1.42
N SER A 52 -3.14 32.75 1.78
CA SER A 52 -3.67 32.54 3.13
C SER A 52 -2.56 32.65 4.20
N LEU A 53 -1.40 32.03 3.97
CA LEU A 53 -0.24 32.09 4.88
C LEU A 53 0.40 33.48 4.96
N SER A 54 0.41 34.25 3.87
CA SER A 54 0.89 35.64 3.90
C SER A 54 0.03 36.54 4.80
N LEU A 55 -1.26 36.21 4.92
CA LEU A 55 -2.22 36.91 5.77
C LEU A 55 -2.24 36.34 7.20
N ARG A 56 -2.04 35.01 7.35
CA ARG A 56 -2.00 34.30 8.63
C ARG A 56 -0.82 33.32 8.70
N PRO A 57 0.39 33.78 9.06
CA PRO A 57 1.62 32.97 9.00
C PRO A 57 1.70 31.81 10.00
N LYS A 58 0.83 31.77 11.01
CA LYS A 58 0.82 30.74 12.07
C LYS A 58 -0.38 29.79 11.95
N HIS A 59 -0.81 29.47 10.73
CA HIS A 59 -1.93 28.56 10.50
C HIS A 59 -1.44 27.16 10.10
N ALA A 60 -1.44 26.22 11.06
CA ALA A 60 -0.92 24.87 10.88
C ALA A 60 -1.64 24.08 9.77
N ASP A 61 -2.96 24.23 9.68
CA ASP A 61 -3.77 23.52 8.69
C ASP A 61 -3.52 24.00 7.26
N THR A 62 -3.19 25.27 7.04
CA THR A 62 -2.79 25.74 5.71
C THR A 62 -1.44 25.13 5.32
N TYR A 63 -0.46 25.05 6.22
CA TYR A 63 0.81 24.40 5.93
C TYR A 63 0.64 22.90 5.63
N TYR A 64 -0.20 22.20 6.39
CA TYR A 64 -0.52 20.80 6.15
C TYR A 64 -1.16 20.59 4.77
N ASN A 65 -2.18 21.39 4.41
CA ASN A 65 -2.85 21.26 3.12
C ASN A 65 -1.97 21.71 1.93
N LEU A 66 -1.11 22.71 2.14
CA LEU A 66 -0.07 23.08 1.18
C LEU A 66 0.90 21.93 0.93
N GLY A 67 1.33 21.22 1.98
CA GLY A 67 2.17 20.03 1.86
C GLY A 67 1.53 18.92 1.04
N ASN A 68 0.23 18.68 1.23
CA ASN A 68 -0.52 17.71 0.43
C ASN A 68 -0.54 18.11 -1.05
N ALA A 69 -0.86 19.38 -1.36
CA ALA A 69 -0.87 19.86 -2.74
C ALA A 69 0.52 19.78 -3.42
N LEU A 70 1.59 20.12 -2.69
CA LEU A 70 2.96 20.00 -3.20
C LEU A 70 3.36 18.53 -3.43
N GLN A 71 2.92 17.61 -2.57
CA GLN A 71 3.14 16.18 -2.76
C GLN A 71 2.41 15.66 -4.01
N ASP A 72 1.18 16.10 -4.24
CA ASP A 72 0.42 15.76 -5.46
C ASP A 72 1.08 16.31 -6.74
N GLN A 73 1.85 17.42 -6.64
CA GLN A 73 2.71 17.95 -7.71
C GLN A 73 4.07 17.24 -7.84
N GLY A 74 4.40 16.28 -6.98
CA GLY A 74 5.72 15.63 -6.95
C GLY A 74 6.84 16.49 -6.36
N LYS A 75 6.53 17.66 -5.78
CA LYS A 75 7.48 18.58 -5.13
C LYS A 75 7.79 18.15 -3.71
N LEU A 76 8.47 17.01 -3.58
CA LEU A 76 8.64 16.31 -2.30
C LEU A 76 9.40 17.12 -1.25
N GLU A 77 10.50 17.81 -1.62
CA GLU A 77 11.28 18.59 -0.66
C GLU A 77 10.53 19.83 -0.15
N GLU A 78 9.76 20.50 -1.01
CA GLU A 78 8.88 21.60 -0.61
C GLU A 78 7.79 21.10 0.35
N ALA A 79 7.18 19.95 0.03
CA ALA A 79 6.17 19.30 0.88
C ALA A 79 6.73 18.96 2.27
N ILE A 80 7.94 18.38 2.34
CA ILE A 80 8.63 18.05 3.60
C ILE A 80 8.80 19.30 4.47
N ASN A 81 9.25 20.42 3.89
CA ASN A 81 9.47 21.66 4.62
C ASN A 81 8.18 22.24 5.22
N VAL A 82 7.09 22.27 4.45
CA VAL A 82 5.82 22.80 4.94
C VAL A 82 5.13 21.85 5.94
N PHE A 83 5.27 20.52 5.79
CA PHE A 83 4.80 19.58 6.81
C PHE A 83 5.54 19.77 8.14
N LYS A 84 6.88 19.91 8.11
CA LYS A 84 7.66 20.24 9.32
C LYS A 84 7.18 21.55 9.95
N LYS A 85 6.84 22.55 9.13
CA LYS A 85 6.28 23.81 9.64
C LYS A 85 4.91 23.61 10.30
N SER A 86 4.02 22.83 9.69
CA SER A 86 2.74 22.45 10.30
C SER A 86 2.93 21.76 11.65
N ILE A 87 3.80 20.74 11.72
CA ILE A 87 4.13 20.00 12.94
C ILE A 87 4.72 20.91 14.02
N SER A 88 5.62 21.85 13.66
CA SER A 88 6.16 22.80 14.64
C SER A 88 5.10 23.72 15.28
N LEU A 89 3.98 23.94 14.59
CA LEU A 89 2.84 24.73 15.10
C LEU A 89 1.84 23.84 15.86
N THR A 90 1.72 22.58 15.48
CA THR A 90 0.83 21.60 16.12
C THR A 90 1.54 20.24 16.22
N PRO A 91 2.37 20.04 17.27
CA PRO A 91 3.24 18.86 17.38
C PRO A 91 2.53 17.51 17.47
N ASP A 92 1.24 17.50 17.82
CA ASP A 92 0.46 16.26 17.98
C ASP A 92 -0.39 15.91 16.74
N ASN A 93 -0.26 16.65 15.64
CA ASN A 93 -1.01 16.37 14.41
C ASN A 93 -0.49 15.09 13.72
N ALA A 94 -1.13 13.96 14.03
CA ALA A 94 -0.75 12.64 13.55
C ALA A 94 -0.83 12.50 12.03
N GLU A 95 -1.82 13.13 11.39
CA GLU A 95 -1.98 13.15 9.94
C GLU A 95 -0.82 13.89 9.25
N ALA A 96 -0.38 15.02 9.80
CA ALA A 96 0.78 15.75 9.28
C ALA A 96 2.08 14.94 9.42
N HIS A 97 2.29 14.27 10.56
CA HIS A 97 3.41 13.36 10.74
C HIS A 97 3.37 12.18 9.75
N GLN A 98 2.20 11.57 9.55
CA GLN A 98 2.05 10.48 8.60
C GLN A 98 2.38 10.92 7.16
N ASN A 99 1.87 12.08 6.72
CA ASN A 99 2.13 12.58 5.37
C ASN A 99 3.58 13.05 5.18
N LEU A 100 4.21 13.60 6.24
CA LEU A 100 5.65 13.83 6.27
C LEU A 100 6.41 12.50 6.09
N GLY A 101 6.00 11.45 6.80
CA GLY A 101 6.56 10.12 6.66
C GLY A 101 6.52 9.62 5.22
N PHE A 102 5.37 9.73 4.55
CA PHE A 102 5.25 9.37 3.14
C PHE A 102 6.11 10.23 2.22
N ALA A 103 6.17 11.54 2.44
CA ALA A 103 7.01 12.44 1.64
C ALA A 103 8.50 12.07 1.75
N LEU A 104 8.98 11.80 2.98
CA LEU A 104 10.35 11.37 3.26
C LEU A 104 10.68 10.01 2.63
N LEU A 105 9.75 9.05 2.69
CA LEU A 105 9.93 7.75 2.04
C LEU A 105 10.05 7.91 0.53
N ASN A 106 9.19 8.73 -0.08
CA ASN A 106 9.20 8.99 -1.51
C ASN A 106 10.44 9.76 -1.97
N SER A 107 11.06 10.58 -1.10
CA SER A 107 12.34 11.25 -1.41
C SER A 107 13.59 10.42 -1.09
N GLY A 108 13.42 9.16 -0.68
CA GLY A 108 14.52 8.24 -0.36
C GLY A 108 15.10 8.40 1.04
N ARG A 109 14.54 9.27 1.89
CA ARG A 109 14.93 9.48 3.30
C ARG A 109 14.31 8.41 4.21
N LEU A 110 14.63 7.14 3.91
CA LEU A 110 13.92 5.96 4.43
C LEU A 110 13.84 5.93 5.96
N LYS A 111 14.96 6.17 6.66
CA LYS A 111 15.00 6.11 8.13
C LYS A 111 14.10 7.17 8.77
N GLU A 112 14.14 8.40 8.27
CA GLU A 112 13.30 9.49 8.79
C GLU A 112 11.82 9.19 8.49
N GLY A 113 11.52 8.77 7.25
CA GLY A 113 10.15 8.44 6.86
C GLY A 113 9.54 7.30 7.66
N LEU A 114 10.30 6.24 7.95
CA LEU A 114 9.86 5.12 8.79
C LEU A 114 9.67 5.51 10.26
N ASN A 115 10.46 6.47 10.78
CA ASN A 115 10.24 6.99 12.13
C ASN A 115 8.94 7.80 12.20
N GLU A 116 8.72 8.68 11.23
CA GLU A 116 7.49 9.49 11.15
C GLU A 116 6.24 8.63 10.91
N ASN A 117 6.37 7.53 10.16
CA ASN A 117 5.27 6.59 9.93
C ASN A 117 4.75 5.90 11.21
N GLU A 118 5.48 5.94 12.34
CA GLU A 118 4.96 5.43 13.62
C GLU A 118 3.80 6.26 14.18
N TRP A 119 3.70 7.53 13.77
CA TRP A 119 2.56 8.39 14.11
C TRP A 119 1.24 7.91 13.52
N ARG A 120 1.27 6.96 12.56
CA ARG A 120 0.07 6.30 12.02
C ARG A 120 -0.84 5.78 13.13
N TRP A 121 -0.29 5.34 14.26
CA TRP A 121 -1.05 4.84 15.41
C TRP A 121 -1.87 5.90 16.16
N LYS A 122 -1.53 7.18 16.00
CA LYS A 122 -2.28 8.30 16.57
C LYS A 122 -3.34 8.85 15.60
N THR A 123 -3.35 8.40 14.34
CA THR A 123 -4.39 8.80 13.38
C THR A 123 -5.73 8.16 13.73
N LYS A 124 -6.83 8.83 13.38
CA LYS A 124 -8.18 8.30 13.63
C LYS A 124 -8.42 6.93 12.98
N LYS A 125 -7.85 6.70 11.79
CA LYS A 125 -8.06 5.48 11.01
C LYS A 125 -7.45 4.24 11.66
N LEU A 126 -6.23 4.34 12.20
CA LEU A 126 -5.49 3.19 12.71
C LEU A 126 -5.52 3.05 14.23
N SER A 127 -5.79 4.12 14.98
CA SER A 127 -6.02 4.04 16.42
C SER A 127 -7.11 3.02 16.78
N LEU A 128 -8.21 2.99 16.02
CA LEU A 128 -9.31 2.03 16.19
C LEU A 128 -8.92 0.57 15.89
N ARG A 129 -7.85 0.35 15.12
CA ARG A 129 -7.39 -1.00 14.72
C ARG A 129 -6.21 -1.48 15.54
N LYS A 130 -5.65 -0.62 16.39
CA LYS A 130 -4.49 -0.91 17.22
C LYS A 130 -4.84 -2.00 18.22
N ARG A 131 -4.00 -3.03 18.28
CA ARG A 131 -4.09 -4.09 19.29
C ARG A 131 -3.48 -3.60 20.61
N HIS A 132 -4.08 -4.03 21.72
CA HIS A 132 -3.72 -3.58 23.06
C HIS A 132 -3.33 -4.77 23.91
N PHE A 133 -2.07 -4.81 24.33
CA PHE A 133 -1.51 -5.88 25.15
C PHE A 133 -0.94 -5.28 26.44
N LEU A 134 -0.82 -6.12 27.48
CA LEU A 134 -0.12 -5.72 28.71
C LEU A 134 1.40 -5.65 28.51
N GLN A 135 1.93 -6.50 27.62
CA GLN A 135 3.34 -6.52 27.27
C GLN A 135 3.72 -5.31 26.42
N PRO A 136 4.96 -4.80 26.54
CA PRO A 136 5.39 -3.64 25.78
C PRO A 136 5.59 -3.94 24.30
N CYS A 137 5.35 -2.93 23.47
CA CYS A 137 5.81 -2.91 22.08
C CYS A 137 7.35 -2.86 22.07
N TRP A 138 7.99 -3.66 21.24
CA TRP A 138 9.45 -3.65 21.14
C TRP A 138 9.95 -2.33 20.54
N ASP A 139 10.93 -1.71 21.21
CA ASP A 139 11.44 -0.37 20.91
C ASP A 139 12.73 -0.38 20.07
N GLY A 140 13.22 -1.56 19.69
CA GLY A 140 14.49 -1.73 18.97
C GLY A 140 15.75 -1.63 19.85
N LYS A 141 15.62 -1.30 21.14
CA LYS A 141 16.74 -1.13 22.08
C LYS A 141 16.89 -2.33 23.01
N LYS A 142 15.77 -2.89 23.47
CA LYS A 142 15.77 -4.08 24.34
C LYS A 142 16.33 -5.28 23.57
N ARG A 143 17.27 -6.00 24.20
CA ARG A 143 17.80 -7.26 23.68
C ARG A 143 16.70 -8.32 23.69
N LEU A 144 16.66 -9.13 22.64
CA LEU A 144 15.62 -10.14 22.41
C LEU A 144 16.09 -11.59 22.64
N ASN A 145 17.36 -11.80 23.01
CA ASN A 145 17.86 -13.14 23.35
C ASN A 145 17.04 -13.75 24.49
N ARG A 146 16.58 -15.00 24.30
CA ARG A 146 15.71 -15.72 25.26
C ARG A 146 14.36 -15.04 25.52
N LYS A 147 13.85 -14.31 24.51
CA LYS A 147 12.56 -13.64 24.56
C LYS A 147 11.62 -14.22 23.52
N LYS A 148 10.33 -14.13 23.83
CA LYS A 148 9.24 -14.45 22.92
C LYS A 148 8.65 -13.15 22.36
N ILE A 149 8.43 -13.08 21.05
CA ILE A 149 7.82 -11.91 20.41
C ILE A 149 6.56 -12.28 19.65
N LEU A 150 5.52 -11.46 19.76
CA LEU A 150 4.34 -11.49 18.91
C LEU A 150 4.47 -10.48 17.77
N ILE A 151 4.43 -10.97 16.53
CA ILE A 151 4.28 -10.15 15.33
C ILE A 151 2.82 -10.22 14.87
N TRP A 152 2.21 -9.08 14.57
CA TRP A 152 0.80 -9.02 14.19
C TRP A 152 0.51 -8.08 13.03
N CYS A 153 -0.50 -8.43 12.23
CA CYS A 153 -0.91 -7.66 11.06
C CYS A 153 -1.75 -6.42 11.40
N GLU A 154 -1.41 -5.29 10.78
CA GLU A 154 -2.12 -4.01 10.94
C GLU A 154 -2.88 -3.57 9.67
N GLN A 155 -2.56 -4.15 8.50
CA GLN A 155 -3.13 -3.79 7.21
C GLN A 155 -3.69 -5.04 6.48
N GLY A 156 -4.04 -4.88 5.20
CA GLY A 156 -4.54 -5.94 4.35
C GLY A 156 -3.48 -6.98 3.96
N ILE A 157 -3.91 -7.97 3.17
CA ILE A 157 -3.09 -9.12 2.78
C ILE A 157 -1.85 -8.71 1.97
N GLY A 158 -1.94 -7.69 1.11
CA GLY A 158 -0.81 -7.24 0.28
C GLY A 158 0.33 -6.71 1.14
N ASP A 159 0.03 -5.81 2.07
CA ASP A 159 1.02 -5.30 3.03
C ASP A 159 1.58 -6.40 3.92
N THR A 160 0.72 -7.34 4.32
CA THR A 160 1.12 -8.51 5.12
C THR A 160 2.14 -9.36 4.37
N ILE A 161 1.88 -9.70 3.10
CA ILE A 161 2.82 -10.42 2.24
C ILE A 161 4.12 -9.63 2.10
N ASN A 162 4.03 -8.35 1.71
CA ASN A 162 5.19 -7.50 1.51
C ASN A 162 6.11 -7.45 2.75
N TRP A 163 5.54 -7.28 3.93
CA TRP A 163 6.27 -7.21 5.19
C TRP A 163 6.74 -8.57 5.71
N ALA A 164 6.16 -9.68 5.26
CA ALA A 164 6.58 -11.02 5.67
C ALA A 164 8.03 -11.33 5.27
N SER A 165 8.56 -10.66 4.23
CA SER A 165 9.98 -10.68 3.87
C SER A 165 10.93 -10.31 5.02
N CYS A 166 10.43 -9.59 6.03
CA CYS A 166 11.21 -9.14 7.17
C CYS A 166 11.19 -10.11 8.37
N LEU A 167 10.30 -11.13 8.36
CA LEU A 167 10.15 -12.08 9.45
C LEU A 167 11.45 -12.86 9.81
N PRO A 168 12.31 -13.24 8.85
CA PRO A 168 13.59 -13.88 9.17
C PRO A 168 14.53 -13.01 10.03
N TYR A 169 14.50 -11.68 9.87
CA TYR A 169 15.38 -10.78 10.64
C TYR A 169 14.99 -10.69 12.11
N ILE A 170 13.69 -10.74 12.42
CA ILE A 170 13.23 -10.71 13.81
C ILE A 170 13.29 -12.09 14.45
N SER A 171 12.86 -13.15 13.73
CA SER A 171 12.86 -14.52 14.27
C SER A 171 14.25 -15.03 14.63
N SER A 172 15.29 -14.59 13.92
CA SER A 172 16.69 -14.91 14.26
C SER A 172 17.23 -14.22 15.52
N LYS A 173 16.50 -13.24 16.09
CA LYS A 173 16.91 -12.48 17.28
C LYS A 173 16.19 -12.89 18.56
N VAL A 174 15.19 -13.76 18.45
CA VAL A 174 14.32 -14.20 19.55
C VAL A 174 14.46 -15.70 19.78
N GLU A 175 14.03 -16.17 20.95
CA GLU A 175 13.89 -17.61 21.22
C GLU A 175 12.62 -18.17 20.57
N HIS A 176 11.54 -17.39 20.58
CA HIS A 176 10.27 -17.78 19.97
C HIS A 176 9.63 -16.60 19.24
N CYS A 177 9.20 -16.83 18.00
CA CYS A 177 8.49 -15.85 17.20
C CYS A 177 7.09 -16.37 16.90
N ILE A 178 6.08 -15.66 17.41
CA ILE A 178 4.67 -15.90 17.10
C ILE A 178 4.28 -14.91 16.02
N PHE A 179 3.68 -15.38 14.94
CA PHE A 179 3.17 -14.54 13.86
C PHE A 179 1.67 -14.77 13.67
N GLU A 180 0.89 -13.73 13.92
CA GLU A 180 -0.56 -13.71 13.71
C GLU A 180 -0.95 -12.96 12.46
N CYS A 181 -1.61 -13.66 11.53
CA CYS A 181 -2.05 -13.14 10.25
C CYS A 181 -3.51 -13.47 9.93
N GLN A 182 -3.99 -12.98 8.79
CA GLN A 182 -5.30 -13.34 8.26
C GLN A 182 -5.33 -14.85 7.93
N ASP A 183 -6.42 -15.53 8.25
CA ASP A 183 -6.56 -17.00 8.15
C ASP A 183 -6.16 -17.55 6.78
N LYS A 184 -6.59 -16.87 5.72
CA LYS A 184 -6.30 -17.23 4.32
C LYS A 184 -4.80 -17.23 3.95
N LEU A 185 -3.94 -16.65 4.78
CA LEU A 185 -2.48 -16.63 4.58
C LEU A 185 -1.75 -17.67 5.45
N VAL A 186 -2.42 -18.26 6.44
CA VAL A 186 -1.79 -19.18 7.41
C VAL A 186 -1.14 -20.38 6.71
N PRO A 187 -1.79 -21.10 5.77
CA PRO A 187 -1.15 -22.24 5.10
C PRO A 187 0.14 -21.85 4.38
N LEU A 188 0.11 -20.75 3.63
CA LEU A 188 1.24 -20.23 2.87
C LEU A 188 2.40 -19.83 3.78
N PHE A 189 2.14 -19.03 4.81
CA PHE A 189 3.18 -18.57 5.72
C PHE A 189 3.73 -19.68 6.62
N LYS A 190 2.89 -20.59 7.12
CA LYS A 190 3.34 -21.73 7.93
C LYS A 190 4.30 -22.62 7.14
N ARG A 191 4.04 -22.82 5.85
CA ARG A 191 4.92 -23.58 4.96
C ARG A 191 6.23 -22.82 4.65
N SER A 192 6.15 -21.50 4.53
CA SER A 192 7.29 -20.63 4.18
C SER A 192 8.25 -20.36 5.35
N PHE A 193 7.72 -20.25 6.58
CA PHE A 193 8.48 -19.86 7.77
C PHE A 193 8.46 -20.94 8.85
N LYS A 194 9.22 -22.02 8.64
CA LYS A 194 9.21 -23.21 9.53
C LYS A 194 9.67 -22.94 10.97
N ASN A 195 10.45 -21.88 11.18
CA ASN A 195 10.97 -21.48 12.50
C ASN A 195 10.09 -20.44 13.22
N ILE A 196 8.88 -20.18 12.71
CA ILE A 196 7.94 -19.21 13.25
C ILE A 196 6.62 -19.91 13.54
N GLU A 197 6.04 -19.69 14.72
CA GLU A 197 4.68 -20.13 15.03
C GLU A 197 3.69 -19.23 14.29
N VAL A 198 3.29 -19.65 13.10
CA VAL A 198 2.27 -18.95 12.30
C VAL A 198 0.88 -19.42 12.71
N LYS A 199 0.01 -18.48 13.06
CA LYS A 199 -1.39 -18.73 13.40
C LYS A 199 -2.33 -17.64 12.90
N SER A 200 -3.61 -17.99 12.88
CA SER A 200 -4.70 -17.05 12.67
C SER A 200 -4.70 -15.95 13.73
N GLN A 201 -4.98 -14.72 13.31
CA GLN A 201 -5.16 -13.62 14.26
C GLN A 201 -6.35 -13.90 15.18
N ASP A 202 -6.14 -13.72 16.48
CA ASP A 202 -7.20 -13.70 17.48
C ASP A 202 -7.03 -12.45 18.34
N ARG A 203 -8.05 -11.59 18.30
CA ARG A 203 -8.06 -10.31 19.03
C ARG A 203 -8.92 -10.38 20.31
N SER A 204 -9.63 -11.47 20.52
CA SER A 204 -10.61 -11.59 21.60
C SER A 204 -9.97 -11.58 22.99
N GLN A 205 -8.69 -11.97 23.08
CA GLN A 205 -7.95 -12.14 24.33
C GLN A 205 -6.72 -11.23 24.43
N ASP A 206 -6.58 -10.20 23.59
CA ASP A 206 -5.37 -9.35 23.51
C ASP A 206 -4.92 -8.83 24.89
N SER A 207 -5.87 -8.40 25.74
CA SER A 207 -5.58 -7.85 27.07
C SER A 207 -5.16 -8.89 28.12
N GLU A 208 -5.38 -10.18 27.87
CA GLU A 208 -5.16 -11.25 28.86
C GLU A 208 -3.95 -12.14 28.55
N ARG A 209 -3.36 -11.96 27.36
CA ARG A 209 -2.27 -12.80 26.88
C ARG A 209 -0.99 -12.66 27.69
N LYS A 210 -0.27 -13.77 27.83
CA LYS A 210 0.97 -13.91 28.61
C LYS A 210 2.04 -14.78 27.92
N ASP A 211 1.80 -15.19 26.68
CA ASP A 211 2.63 -16.14 25.94
C ASP A 211 3.79 -15.49 25.16
N PHE A 212 3.95 -14.17 25.25
CA PHE A 212 5.08 -13.41 24.70
C PHE A 212 5.61 -12.37 25.70
N ASP A 213 6.85 -11.90 25.50
CA ASP A 213 7.49 -10.84 26.29
C ASP A 213 7.30 -9.46 25.65
N PHE A 214 7.31 -9.41 24.31
CA PHE A 214 7.18 -8.19 23.51
C PHE A 214 6.23 -8.41 22.35
N HIS A 215 5.65 -7.34 21.83
CA HIS A 215 4.92 -7.39 20.56
C HIS A 215 5.46 -6.37 19.57
N LEU A 216 5.17 -6.55 18.29
CA LEU A 216 5.49 -5.60 17.25
C LEU A 216 4.49 -5.70 16.10
N PRO A 217 3.87 -4.59 15.66
CA PRO A 217 3.09 -4.63 14.43
C PRO A 217 4.00 -4.74 13.21
N MET A 218 3.57 -5.51 12.20
CA MET A 218 4.40 -5.81 11.03
C MET A 218 4.94 -4.57 10.30
N GLY A 219 4.16 -3.49 10.20
CA GLY A 219 4.59 -2.27 9.50
C GLY A 219 5.82 -1.62 10.12
N SER A 220 6.07 -1.87 11.41
CA SER A 220 7.24 -1.35 12.14
C SER A 220 8.50 -2.23 11.94
N LEU A 221 8.41 -3.39 11.29
CA LEU A 221 9.60 -4.20 10.98
C LEU A 221 10.59 -3.43 10.09
N TYR A 222 10.11 -2.74 9.06
CA TYR A 222 10.96 -1.93 8.20
C TYR A 222 11.77 -0.91 8.98
N LYS A 223 11.17 -0.23 9.95
CA LYS A 223 11.86 0.77 10.78
C LYS A 223 13.12 0.19 11.44
N TYR A 224 13.03 -1.03 11.96
CA TYR A 224 14.12 -1.65 12.70
C TYR A 224 15.12 -2.40 11.81
N PHE A 225 14.70 -2.83 10.62
CA PHE A 225 15.51 -3.66 9.72
C PHE A 225 15.84 -2.99 8.38
N ILE A 226 15.65 -1.67 8.26
CA ILE A 226 15.84 -0.97 6.97
C ILE A 226 17.26 -1.15 6.43
N LYS A 227 18.27 -1.23 7.29
CA LYS A 227 19.67 -1.41 6.86
C LYS A 227 19.87 -2.79 6.23
N GLU A 228 19.40 -3.83 6.91
CA GLU A 228 19.44 -5.22 6.45
C GLU A 228 18.70 -5.35 5.11
N ILE A 229 17.49 -4.80 5.05
CA ILE A 229 16.63 -4.81 3.86
C ILE A 229 17.30 -4.08 2.69
N SER A 230 17.85 -2.88 2.90
CA SER A 230 18.54 -2.13 1.85
C SER A 230 19.85 -2.77 1.40
N SER A 231 20.51 -3.54 2.28
CA SER A 231 21.74 -4.26 1.93
C SER A 231 21.49 -5.54 1.13
N ASN A 232 20.28 -6.12 1.25
CA ASN A 232 19.94 -7.37 0.60
C ASN A 232 19.54 -7.16 -0.87
N LYS A 233 20.54 -7.21 -1.75
CA LYS A 233 20.36 -7.06 -3.21
C LYS A 233 19.70 -8.26 -3.90
N LYS A 234 19.48 -9.38 -3.19
CA LYS A 234 18.87 -10.62 -3.69
C LYS A 234 17.81 -11.11 -2.72
N LEU A 235 16.66 -10.47 -2.69
CA LEU A 235 15.48 -11.18 -2.22
C LEU A 235 15.12 -12.22 -3.28
N SER A 236 15.59 -13.45 -3.04
CA SER A 236 15.01 -14.66 -3.58
C SER A 236 13.56 -14.80 -3.09
N SER A 237 12.80 -15.72 -3.69
CA SER A 237 11.47 -16.07 -3.20
C SER A 237 11.50 -16.36 -1.70
N TYR A 238 10.64 -15.70 -0.94
CA TYR A 238 10.51 -15.90 0.52
C TYR A 238 9.21 -16.61 0.88
N LEU A 239 8.30 -16.79 -0.08
CA LEU A 239 7.11 -17.63 0.06
C LEU A 239 7.26 -18.91 -0.74
N ILE A 240 6.84 -20.00 -0.11
CA ILE A 240 6.86 -21.36 -0.66
C ILE A 240 5.40 -21.76 -0.90
N PRO A 241 4.90 -21.74 -2.15
CA PRO A 241 3.55 -22.22 -2.47
C PRO A 241 3.45 -23.75 -2.31
N ASP A 242 2.22 -24.28 -2.29
CA ASP A 242 2.02 -25.74 -2.26
C ASP A 242 2.52 -26.37 -3.57
N THR A 243 3.56 -27.20 -3.49
CA THR A 243 4.17 -27.88 -4.64
C THR A 243 3.16 -28.74 -5.42
N LYS A 244 2.18 -29.37 -4.75
CA LYS A 244 1.15 -30.16 -5.43
C LYS A 244 0.25 -29.26 -6.27
N ARG A 245 -0.13 -28.09 -5.74
CA ARG A 245 -0.92 -27.09 -6.47
C ARG A 245 -0.12 -26.44 -7.60
N VAL A 246 1.16 -26.16 -7.40
CA VAL A 246 2.03 -25.67 -8.49
C VAL A 246 2.07 -26.67 -9.65
N ASN A 247 2.26 -27.95 -9.35
CA ASN A 247 2.27 -28.99 -10.38
C ASN A 247 0.90 -29.17 -11.07
N PHE A 248 -0.20 -28.99 -10.34
CA PHE A 248 -1.54 -28.93 -10.92
C PHE A 248 -1.64 -27.78 -11.94
N TRP A 249 -1.25 -26.56 -11.55
CA TRP A 249 -1.30 -25.40 -12.45
C TRP A 249 -0.37 -25.54 -13.65
N LYS A 250 0.84 -26.09 -13.49
CA LYS A 250 1.73 -26.38 -14.63
C LYS A 250 1.07 -27.32 -15.63
N LYS A 251 0.42 -28.40 -15.17
CA LYS A 251 -0.31 -29.31 -16.07
C LYS A 251 -1.48 -28.60 -16.76
N ARG A 252 -2.21 -27.75 -16.04
CA ARG A 252 -3.32 -26.96 -16.57
C ARG A 252 -2.85 -25.97 -17.64
N LEU A 253 -1.79 -25.22 -17.38
CA LEU A 253 -1.18 -24.28 -18.32
C LEU A 253 -0.66 -24.99 -19.58
N ASN A 254 0.05 -26.11 -19.42
CA ASN A 254 0.52 -26.92 -20.55
C ASN A 254 -0.62 -27.42 -21.45
N SER A 255 -1.84 -27.60 -20.92
CA SER A 255 -2.99 -27.98 -21.73
C SER A 255 -3.55 -26.86 -22.62
N LEU A 256 -3.14 -25.61 -22.41
CA LEU A 256 -3.55 -24.45 -23.21
C LEU A 256 -2.73 -24.29 -24.50
N GLY A 257 -1.61 -25.02 -24.63
CA GLY A 257 -0.71 -24.96 -25.77
C GLY A 257 0.69 -24.47 -25.41
N ASP A 258 1.53 -24.38 -26.43
CA ASP A 258 2.93 -23.97 -26.31
C ASP A 258 3.06 -22.45 -26.38
N GLY A 259 3.72 -21.85 -25.38
CA GLY A 259 3.94 -20.42 -25.32
C GLY A 259 4.42 -19.97 -23.95
N CYS A 260 4.75 -18.69 -23.83
CA CYS A 260 5.06 -18.06 -22.54
C CYS A 260 3.76 -17.79 -21.78
N TYR A 261 3.61 -18.34 -20.58
CA TYR A 261 2.43 -18.12 -19.72
C TYR A 261 2.57 -16.81 -18.96
N VAL A 262 1.75 -15.83 -19.33
CA VAL A 262 1.83 -14.47 -18.79
C VAL A 262 0.58 -14.14 -17.98
N GLY A 263 0.73 -14.01 -16.67
CA GLY A 263 -0.34 -13.57 -15.78
C GLY A 263 -0.52 -12.06 -15.82
N ILE A 264 -1.76 -11.58 -15.92
CA ILE A 264 -2.06 -10.15 -16.01
C ILE A 264 -3.11 -9.68 -15.00
N SER A 265 -2.89 -8.48 -14.43
CA SER A 265 -3.91 -7.76 -13.64
C SER A 265 -3.70 -6.25 -13.72
N TRP A 266 -4.76 -5.51 -14.00
CA TRP A 266 -4.67 -4.12 -14.47
C TRP A 266 -5.40 -3.10 -13.60
N LYS A 267 -6.18 -3.53 -12.59
CA LYS A 267 -6.89 -2.60 -11.70
C LYS A 267 -7.00 -3.10 -10.26
N SER A 268 -7.17 -2.17 -9.33
CA SER A 268 -7.47 -2.50 -7.94
C SER A 268 -8.92 -2.91 -7.76
N SER A 269 -9.19 -3.71 -6.73
CA SER A 269 -10.54 -3.98 -6.28
C SER A 269 -11.30 -2.75 -5.76
N ASN A 270 -10.63 -1.61 -5.55
CA ASN A 270 -11.28 -0.37 -5.17
C ASN A 270 -10.79 0.78 -6.05
N MET A 271 -11.64 1.16 -6.99
CA MET A 271 -11.41 2.15 -8.05
C MET A 271 -12.18 3.45 -7.80
N SER A 272 -12.04 4.03 -6.61
CA SER A 272 -12.59 5.39 -6.35
C SER A 272 -12.01 6.42 -7.34
N ARG A 273 -12.70 7.55 -7.57
CA ARG A 273 -12.22 8.66 -8.42
C ARG A 273 -10.80 9.12 -8.08
N LYS A 274 -10.45 9.13 -6.79
CA LYS A 274 -9.11 9.53 -6.32
C LYS A 274 -8.01 8.50 -6.63
N ARG A 275 -8.40 7.23 -6.83
CA ARG A 275 -7.50 6.11 -7.05
C ARG A 275 -7.35 5.75 -8.52
N ILE A 276 -8.32 6.07 -9.38
CA ILE A 276 -8.27 5.71 -10.80
C ILE A 276 -7.01 6.24 -11.49
N GLN A 277 -6.55 7.44 -11.11
CA GLN A 277 -5.31 8.05 -11.61
C GLN A 277 -4.03 7.29 -11.22
N ASN A 278 -4.12 6.39 -10.24
CA ASN A 278 -3.03 5.54 -9.78
C ASN A 278 -3.05 4.14 -10.44
N TYR A 279 -3.94 3.90 -11.42
CA TYR A 279 -4.01 2.65 -12.17
C TYR A 279 -3.95 2.86 -13.69
N ALA A 280 -3.33 1.91 -14.38
CA ALA A 280 -3.15 1.95 -15.83
C ALA A 280 -4.52 1.80 -16.43
N LYS A 281 -4.76 2.52 -17.52
CA LYS A 281 -5.90 2.18 -18.36
C LYS A 281 -5.60 0.86 -19.04
N LEU A 282 -6.64 0.06 -19.29
CA LEU A 282 -6.48 -1.20 -20.02
C LEU A 282 -5.80 -0.99 -21.39
N SER A 283 -6.07 0.15 -22.03
CA SER A 283 -5.43 0.54 -23.29
C SER A 283 -3.90 0.61 -23.23
N GLU A 284 -3.31 0.82 -22.05
CA GLU A 284 -1.87 0.85 -21.86
C GLU A 284 -1.25 -0.56 -21.87
N PHE A 285 -2.06 -1.61 -21.66
CA PHE A 285 -1.64 -3.00 -21.81
C PHE A 285 -1.68 -3.46 -23.27
N TYR A 286 -2.27 -2.70 -24.19
CA TYR A 286 -2.43 -3.13 -25.59
C TYR A 286 -1.12 -3.49 -26.32
N PRO A 287 0.03 -2.84 -26.06
CA PRO A 287 1.29 -3.29 -26.63
C PRO A 287 1.71 -4.70 -26.18
N LEU A 288 1.33 -5.12 -24.96
CA LEU A 288 1.62 -6.46 -24.44
C LEU A 288 0.91 -7.54 -25.28
N PHE A 289 -0.33 -7.27 -25.69
CA PHE A 289 -1.13 -8.18 -26.50
C PHE A 289 -0.60 -8.35 -27.93
N LYS A 290 0.38 -7.57 -28.37
CA LYS A 290 1.00 -7.76 -29.70
C LYS A 290 2.21 -8.70 -29.69
N ILE A 291 2.63 -9.17 -28.51
CA ILE A 291 3.78 -10.06 -28.39
C ILE A 291 3.38 -11.47 -28.87
N PRO A 292 4.08 -12.05 -29.85
CA PRO A 292 3.74 -13.39 -30.36
C PRO A 292 4.08 -14.48 -29.33
N ASN A 293 3.43 -15.64 -29.44
CA ASN A 293 3.67 -16.84 -28.63
C ASN A 293 3.49 -16.62 -27.12
N VAL A 294 2.50 -15.81 -26.74
CA VAL A 294 2.11 -15.55 -25.34
C VAL A 294 0.71 -16.10 -25.08
N ILE A 295 0.57 -16.83 -23.97
CA ILE A 295 -0.71 -17.30 -23.47
C ILE A 295 -1.03 -16.48 -22.22
N PHE A 296 -2.05 -15.62 -22.32
CA PHE A 296 -2.41 -14.70 -21.24
C PHE A 296 -3.33 -15.38 -20.23
N ILE A 297 -3.00 -15.22 -18.95
CA ILE A 297 -3.74 -15.79 -17.82
C ILE A 297 -4.33 -14.66 -16.98
N ASN A 298 -5.62 -14.70 -16.71
CA ASN A 298 -6.28 -13.72 -15.87
C ASN A 298 -5.82 -13.87 -14.42
N LEU A 299 -5.26 -12.80 -13.85
CA LEU A 299 -5.03 -12.65 -12.41
C LEU A 299 -5.85 -11.50 -11.80
N GLN A 300 -6.73 -10.86 -12.59
CA GLN A 300 -7.61 -9.80 -12.12
C GLN A 300 -8.73 -10.42 -11.28
N ASN A 301 -8.85 -9.97 -10.03
CA ASN A 301 -9.71 -10.65 -9.06
C ASN A 301 -11.21 -10.33 -9.16
N LYS A 302 -11.58 -9.24 -9.83
CA LYS A 302 -12.99 -8.85 -10.01
C LYS A 302 -13.20 -7.85 -11.13
N ASP A 303 -14.48 -7.67 -11.49
CA ASP A 303 -14.97 -6.70 -12.47
C ASP A 303 -14.27 -6.85 -13.84
N PHE A 304 -13.82 -8.07 -14.22
CA PHE A 304 -12.97 -8.29 -15.40
C PHE A 304 -13.72 -8.81 -16.62
N SER A 305 -14.93 -9.36 -16.50
CA SER A 305 -15.61 -10.04 -17.62
C SER A 305 -15.76 -9.17 -18.87
N GLU A 306 -16.20 -7.92 -18.71
CA GLU A 306 -16.30 -6.95 -19.82
C GLU A 306 -14.93 -6.62 -20.44
N ASP A 307 -13.89 -6.50 -19.60
CA ASP A 307 -12.53 -6.24 -20.07
C ASP A 307 -12.00 -7.42 -20.89
N LEU A 308 -12.26 -8.67 -20.46
CA LEU A 308 -11.85 -9.87 -21.20
C LEU A 308 -12.53 -9.93 -22.57
N SER A 309 -13.85 -9.75 -22.62
CA SER A 309 -14.60 -9.73 -23.89
C SER A 309 -14.12 -8.61 -24.81
N LYS A 310 -13.79 -7.44 -24.26
CA LYS A 310 -13.24 -6.33 -25.04
C LYS A 310 -11.90 -6.69 -25.66
N ILE A 311 -11.00 -7.33 -24.90
CA ILE A 311 -9.67 -7.71 -25.40
C ILE A 311 -9.79 -8.77 -26.49
N GLU A 312 -10.67 -9.75 -26.31
CA GLU A 312 -10.93 -10.77 -27.32
C GLU A 312 -11.49 -10.15 -28.61
N ASN A 313 -12.49 -9.27 -28.50
CA ASN A 313 -13.11 -8.61 -29.66
C ASN A 313 -12.17 -7.65 -30.40
N GLU A 314 -11.33 -6.88 -29.67
CA GLU A 314 -10.44 -5.88 -30.28
C GLU A 314 -9.12 -6.45 -30.79
N PHE A 315 -8.58 -7.49 -30.13
CA PHE A 315 -7.24 -8.03 -30.43
C PHE A 315 -7.25 -9.47 -30.93
N GLY A 316 -8.38 -10.17 -30.90
CA GLY A 316 -8.44 -11.60 -31.18
C GLY A 316 -7.65 -12.43 -30.16
N ILE A 317 -7.45 -11.91 -28.94
CA ILE A 317 -6.67 -12.56 -27.90
C ILE A 317 -7.56 -13.04 -26.78
N LEU A 318 -7.57 -14.36 -26.60
CA LEU A 318 -8.19 -15.00 -25.45
C LEU A 318 -7.28 -14.86 -24.23
N ILE A 319 -7.79 -14.24 -23.18
CA ILE A 319 -7.17 -14.30 -21.85
C ILE A 319 -7.86 -15.42 -21.08
N HIS A 320 -7.11 -16.45 -20.73
CA HIS A 320 -7.64 -17.61 -20.03
C HIS A 320 -7.98 -17.25 -18.58
N ASN A 321 -9.26 -17.40 -18.22
CA ASN A 321 -9.74 -17.34 -16.85
C ASN A 321 -9.94 -18.76 -16.29
N PHE A 322 -9.66 -18.94 -15.00
CA PHE A 322 -9.92 -20.18 -14.28
C PHE A 322 -10.97 -19.92 -13.21
N ASP A 323 -12.23 -20.27 -13.48
CA ASP A 323 -13.36 -20.03 -12.58
C ASP A 323 -13.21 -20.77 -11.25
N GLU A 324 -12.43 -21.86 -11.24
CA GLU A 324 -12.09 -22.63 -10.04
C GLU A 324 -11.13 -21.90 -9.08
N LEU A 325 -10.46 -20.83 -9.53
CA LEU A 325 -9.50 -20.09 -8.74
C LEU A 325 -10.16 -18.92 -8.00
N ASP A 326 -10.25 -19.03 -6.68
CA ASP A 326 -10.66 -17.92 -5.83
C ASP A 326 -9.48 -16.96 -5.59
N HIS A 327 -9.47 -15.85 -6.34
CA HIS A 327 -8.45 -14.81 -6.23
C HIS A 327 -8.44 -14.06 -4.88
N PHE A 328 -9.48 -14.18 -4.06
CA PHE A 328 -9.65 -13.42 -2.83
C PHE A 328 -9.47 -14.26 -1.56
N ASP A 329 -10.09 -15.43 -1.48
CA ASP A 329 -10.06 -16.28 -0.28
C ASP A 329 -9.04 -17.42 -0.36
N ASN A 330 -8.62 -17.84 -1.55
CA ASN A 330 -7.62 -18.90 -1.72
C ASN A 330 -6.25 -18.36 -2.17
N ILE A 331 -5.64 -17.52 -1.33
CA ILE A 331 -4.34 -16.90 -1.64
C ILE A 331 -3.23 -17.94 -1.82
N ASP A 332 -3.32 -19.08 -1.14
CA ASP A 332 -2.34 -20.16 -1.28
C ASP A 332 -2.33 -20.73 -2.71
N ASP A 333 -3.51 -20.88 -3.31
CA ASP A 333 -3.64 -21.39 -4.68
C ASP A 333 -3.32 -20.34 -5.73
N VAL A 334 -3.62 -19.06 -5.46
CA VAL A 334 -3.15 -17.93 -6.30
C VAL A 334 -1.62 -17.89 -6.33
N ALA A 335 -0.97 -18.09 -5.18
CA ALA A 335 0.48 -18.17 -5.08
C ALA A 335 1.04 -19.36 -5.87
N ALA A 336 0.34 -20.50 -5.85
CA ALA A 336 0.71 -21.68 -6.64
C ALA A 336 0.58 -21.45 -8.14
N LEU A 337 -0.51 -20.81 -8.61
CA LEU A 337 -0.64 -20.41 -10.02
C LEU A 337 0.47 -19.43 -10.39
N CYS A 338 0.72 -18.40 -9.58
CA CYS A 338 1.78 -17.43 -9.85
C CYS A 338 3.14 -18.11 -10.04
N ALA A 339 3.49 -19.08 -9.20
CA ALA A 339 4.74 -19.84 -9.30
C ALA A 339 4.80 -20.82 -10.49
N ALA A 340 3.67 -21.10 -11.14
CA ALA A 340 3.59 -21.88 -12.36
C ALA A 340 3.73 -21.03 -13.64
N LEU A 341 3.55 -19.71 -13.53
CA LEU A 341 3.68 -18.77 -14.66
C LEU A 341 5.14 -18.42 -14.94
N ASP A 342 5.43 -18.04 -16.19
CA ASP A 342 6.74 -17.56 -16.59
C ASP A 342 6.96 -16.11 -16.15
N VAL A 343 5.93 -15.27 -16.35
CA VAL A 343 5.99 -13.84 -16.03
C VAL A 343 4.62 -13.34 -15.54
N VAL A 344 4.62 -12.37 -14.64
CA VAL A 344 3.43 -11.61 -14.25
C VAL A 344 3.61 -10.14 -14.61
N PHE A 345 2.66 -9.57 -15.34
CA PHE A 345 2.54 -8.14 -15.58
C PHE A 345 1.37 -7.59 -14.79
N SER A 346 1.62 -6.66 -13.88
CA SER A 346 0.54 -6.12 -13.07
C SER A 346 0.73 -4.66 -12.72
N THR A 347 -0.37 -3.96 -12.46
CA THR A 347 -0.31 -2.68 -11.74
C THR A 347 -0.10 -2.90 -10.24
N LYS A 348 0.21 -1.83 -9.48
CA LYS A 348 0.55 -1.94 -8.04
C LYS A 348 -0.65 -2.36 -7.17
N THR A 349 -0.86 -3.66 -7.09
CA THR A 349 -1.92 -4.35 -6.32
C THR A 349 -1.33 -5.51 -5.50
N THR A 350 -2.17 -6.40 -4.97
CA THR A 350 -1.74 -7.59 -4.23
C THR A 350 -1.05 -8.62 -5.12
N VAL A 351 -1.51 -8.79 -6.38
CA VAL A 351 -0.98 -9.81 -7.31
C VAL A 351 0.54 -9.74 -7.48
N PRO A 352 1.16 -8.58 -7.79
CA PRO A 352 2.61 -8.53 -7.97
C PRO A 352 3.38 -8.78 -6.67
N LEU A 353 2.77 -8.55 -5.51
CA LEU A 353 3.37 -8.90 -4.21
C LEU A 353 3.37 -10.42 -4.02
N ILE A 354 2.30 -11.11 -4.41
CA ILE A 354 2.24 -12.58 -4.41
C ILE A 354 3.27 -13.14 -5.40
N SER A 355 3.22 -12.75 -6.68
CA SER A 355 4.05 -13.35 -7.72
C SER A 355 5.55 -13.14 -7.48
N SER A 356 5.95 -11.94 -7.07
CA SER A 356 7.36 -11.68 -6.74
C SER A 356 7.82 -12.46 -5.49
N SER A 357 6.93 -12.64 -4.50
CA SER A 357 7.28 -13.36 -3.26
C SER A 357 7.52 -14.85 -3.47
N VAL A 358 6.90 -15.46 -4.49
CA VAL A 358 7.12 -16.86 -4.88
C VAL A 358 8.19 -17.02 -5.96
N GLY A 359 8.82 -15.91 -6.39
CA GLY A 359 9.98 -15.93 -7.29
C GLY A 359 9.65 -15.80 -8.77
N THR A 360 8.39 -15.56 -9.12
CA THR A 360 7.98 -15.32 -10.51
C THR A 360 8.47 -13.95 -10.97
N LEU A 361 9.04 -13.89 -12.19
CA LEU A 361 9.45 -12.62 -12.78
C LEU A 361 8.22 -11.70 -12.86
N THR A 362 8.28 -10.59 -12.14
CA THR A 362 7.13 -9.69 -12.00
C THR A 362 7.49 -8.31 -12.54
N LYS A 363 6.72 -7.85 -13.50
CA LYS A 363 6.84 -6.53 -14.13
C LYS A 363 5.70 -5.66 -13.67
N LEU A 364 6.04 -4.50 -13.11
CA LEU A 364 5.05 -3.51 -12.73
C LEU A 364 4.77 -2.59 -13.91
N ALA A 365 3.52 -2.57 -14.36
CA ALA A 365 3.01 -1.49 -15.19
C ALA A 365 2.81 -0.29 -14.27
N ASN A 366 3.77 0.64 -14.26
CA ASN A 366 3.66 1.90 -13.53
C ASN A 366 4.07 3.04 -14.47
N TRP A 367 3.21 4.06 -14.59
CA TRP A 367 3.35 5.19 -15.53
C TRP A 367 3.57 6.53 -14.80
N ARG A 368 3.89 6.50 -13.50
CA ARG A 368 4.35 7.65 -12.71
C ARG A 368 5.61 7.31 -11.95
#